data_AF-A0AA36MPL0-F1
#
_entry.id   AF-A0AA36MPL0-F1
#
_cell.length_a   1.000
_cell.length_b   1.000
_cell.length_c   1.000
_cell.angle_alpha   90.00
_cell.angle_beta   90.00
_cell.angle_gamma   90.00
#
_symmetry.space_group_name_H-M   'P 1'
#
loop_
_entity.id
_entity.type
_entity.pdbx_description
1 polymer ?
#
loop_
_entity_poly.entity_id
_entity_poly.type
_entity_poly.pdbx_seq_one_letter_code
_entity_poly.pdbx_strand_id
1 'polypeptide(L)'
;YLKAVAGSTESVEWALPRADGCAHYKLPVFPEDSPDVEASVYLAGVLIQEMIWQRSAKSLLLSGPAKICEALAKEYSPSGMYAFEVSSMPNVCGTPEEPFVVKVVPASELPPAKDMPQVCGKKADGCRLAFDLGKSDIKTVAVKDGEVVYSKETEWDVTNPDPDYHFKAVTDALKLAKETLPKARIGSRSGNHRCHFLGLFGWT
;
A
#
# COMPACT_ATOMS: atom_id res chain seq x y z
N TYR A 1 22.75 11.51 5.79
CA TYR A 1 22.53 11.66 4.34
C TYR A 1 22.23 13.10 3.93
N LEU A 2 21.05 13.69 4.22
CA LEU A 2 20.67 15.02 3.69
C LEU A 2 21.67 16.15 3.96
N LYS A 3 22.34 16.15 5.13
CA LYS A 3 23.42 17.10 5.43
C LYS A 3 24.64 16.94 4.51
N ALA A 4 24.95 15.72 4.10
CA ALA A 4 26.11 15.40 3.25
C ALA A 4 25.87 15.78 1.78
N VAL A 5 24.61 15.80 1.33
CA VAL A 5 24.22 16.19 -0.04
C VAL A 5 23.67 17.63 -0.12
N ALA A 6 23.75 18.41 0.97
CA ALA A 6 23.11 19.73 1.07
C ALA A 6 23.58 20.76 0.03
N GLY A 7 24.79 20.59 -0.50
CA GLY A 7 25.35 21.42 -1.58
C GLY A 7 25.35 20.76 -2.96
N SER A 8 24.75 19.57 -3.10
CA SER A 8 24.71 18.89 -4.39
C SER A 8 23.80 19.61 -5.37
N THR A 9 24.25 19.71 -6.62
CA THR A 9 23.45 20.19 -7.75
C THR A 9 22.69 19.06 -8.44
N GLU A 10 22.96 17.81 -8.06
CA GLU A 10 22.34 16.63 -8.63
C GLU A 10 21.18 16.12 -7.77
N SER A 11 20.16 15.61 -8.46
CA SER A 11 18.99 15.01 -7.82
C SER A 11 18.45 13.88 -8.67
N VAL A 12 18.02 12.81 -8.02
CA VAL A 12 17.15 11.82 -8.65
C VAL A 12 15.70 12.16 -8.31
N GLU A 13 14.85 12.09 -9.32
CA GLU A 13 13.41 12.28 -9.24
C GLU A 13 12.71 11.01 -9.69
N TRP A 14 11.59 10.70 -9.05
CA TRP A 14 10.75 9.60 -9.47
C TRP A 14 9.28 9.94 -9.40
N ALA A 15 8.52 9.34 -10.30
CA ALA A 15 7.08 9.43 -10.36
C ALA A 15 6.46 8.04 -10.32
N LEU A 16 5.34 7.94 -9.60
CA LEU A 16 4.55 6.73 -9.36
C LEU A 16 3.11 6.97 -9.83
N PRO A 17 2.83 6.83 -11.15
CA PRO A 17 1.50 6.96 -11.69
C PRO A 17 0.55 5.88 -11.17
N ARG A 18 -0.70 6.25 -10.96
CA ARG A 18 -1.79 5.36 -10.49
C ARG A 18 -3.15 5.89 -10.96
N ALA A 19 -4.22 5.15 -10.72
CA ALA A 19 -5.54 5.46 -11.26
C ALA A 19 -6.08 6.84 -10.81
N ASP A 20 -5.77 7.26 -9.59
CA ASP A 20 -6.29 8.48 -8.96
C ASP A 20 -5.28 9.63 -8.91
N GLY A 21 -4.10 9.48 -9.53
CA GLY A 21 -3.06 10.49 -9.46
C GLY A 21 -1.65 10.02 -9.75
N CYS A 22 -0.69 10.74 -9.19
CA CYS A 22 0.74 10.46 -9.32
C CYS A 22 1.45 10.95 -8.06
N ALA A 23 2.23 10.09 -7.40
CA ALA A 23 3.18 10.56 -6.39
C ALA A 23 4.49 10.90 -7.09
N HIS A 24 5.06 12.07 -6.81
CA HIS A 24 6.33 12.53 -7.39
C HIS A 24 7.20 13.04 -6.25
N TYR A 25 8.45 12.57 -6.21
CA TYR A 25 9.41 12.97 -5.21
C TYR A 25 10.77 13.26 -5.84
N LYS A 26 11.53 14.14 -5.19
CA LYS A 26 12.87 14.59 -5.58
C LYS A 26 13.82 14.43 -4.42
N LEU A 27 14.93 13.72 -4.64
CA LEU A 27 15.96 13.49 -3.64
C LEU A 27 17.29 14.10 -4.14
N PRO A 28 17.92 15.02 -3.39
CA PRO A 28 19.31 15.41 -3.67
C PRO A 28 20.23 14.20 -3.47
N VAL A 29 21.18 14.02 -4.38
CA VAL A 29 22.08 12.86 -4.42
C VAL A 29 23.53 13.27 -4.49
N PHE A 30 24.43 12.37 -4.13
CA PHE A 30 25.84 12.58 -4.43
C PHE A 30 26.06 12.55 -5.96
N PRO A 31 27.02 13.33 -6.48
CA PRO A 31 27.47 13.22 -7.88
C PRO A 31 27.88 11.79 -8.25
N GLU A 32 27.75 11.42 -9.53
CA GLU A 32 27.98 10.04 -10.00
C GLU A 32 29.40 9.50 -9.78
N ASP A 33 30.37 10.41 -9.70
CA ASP A 33 31.79 10.14 -9.45
C ASP A 33 32.14 10.13 -7.96
N SER A 34 31.19 10.46 -7.08
CA SER A 34 31.39 10.41 -5.64
C SER A 34 31.61 8.97 -5.16
N PRO A 35 32.54 8.74 -4.21
CA PRO A 35 32.68 7.44 -3.55
C PRO A 35 31.40 7.01 -2.80
N ASP A 36 30.53 7.96 -2.46
CA ASP A 36 29.29 7.74 -1.70
C ASP A 36 28.04 7.61 -2.59
N VAL A 37 28.19 7.51 -3.93
CA VAL A 37 27.04 7.43 -4.86
C VAL A 37 26.10 6.26 -4.55
N GLU A 38 26.64 5.12 -4.10
CA GLU A 38 25.86 3.94 -3.73
C GLU A 38 24.90 4.21 -2.56
N ALA A 39 25.24 5.13 -1.65
CA ALA A 39 24.33 5.55 -0.59
C ALA A 39 23.09 6.27 -1.16
N SER A 40 23.24 6.98 -2.28
CA SER A 40 22.14 7.62 -2.99
C SER A 40 21.22 6.60 -3.64
N VAL A 41 21.80 5.59 -4.31
CA VAL A 41 21.05 4.48 -4.93
C VAL A 41 20.27 3.72 -3.87
N TYR A 42 20.92 3.33 -2.77
CA TYR A 42 20.28 2.60 -1.68
C TYR A 42 19.13 3.40 -1.06
N LEU A 43 19.36 4.66 -0.70
CA LEU A 43 18.33 5.49 -0.08
C LEU A 43 17.16 5.75 -1.02
N ALA A 44 17.42 6.08 -2.29
CA ALA A 44 16.36 6.27 -3.28
C ALA A 44 15.55 4.97 -3.45
N GLY A 45 16.21 3.81 -3.49
CA GLY A 45 15.56 2.51 -3.58
C GLY A 45 14.58 2.27 -2.43
N VAL A 46 15.01 2.49 -1.19
CA VAL A 46 14.16 2.31 0.01
C VAL A 46 13.00 3.31 0.02
N LEU A 47 13.23 4.57 -0.35
CA LEU A 47 12.19 5.58 -0.39
C LEU A 47 11.14 5.28 -1.48
N ILE A 48 11.57 4.77 -2.63
CA ILE A 48 10.65 4.32 -3.69
C ILE A 48 9.80 3.15 -3.16
N GLN A 49 10.41 2.18 -2.47
CA GLN A 49 9.70 1.02 -1.91
C GLN A 49 8.64 1.48 -0.91
N GLU A 50 9.03 2.33 0.04
CA GLU A 50 8.12 2.91 1.04
C GLU A 50 6.95 3.64 0.37
N MET A 51 7.23 4.49 -0.63
CA MET A 51 6.19 5.25 -1.33
C MET A 51 5.25 4.36 -2.14
N ILE A 52 5.78 3.32 -2.80
CA ILE A 52 4.97 2.36 -3.56
C ILE A 52 3.98 1.64 -2.63
N TRP A 53 4.37 1.24 -1.42
CA TRP A 53 3.46 0.61 -0.47
C TRP A 53 2.46 1.60 0.16
N GLN A 54 2.82 2.88 0.31
CA GLN A 54 1.90 3.91 0.82
C GLN A 54 0.87 4.40 -0.20
N ARG A 55 1.23 4.41 -1.48
CA ARG A 55 0.46 5.08 -2.54
C ARG A 55 -0.02 4.16 -3.64
N SER A 56 0.58 2.96 -3.76
CA SER A 56 0.48 2.10 -4.93
C SER A 56 1.00 2.78 -6.21
N ALA A 57 1.33 1.99 -7.22
CA ALA A 57 1.85 2.49 -8.49
C ALA A 57 1.75 1.43 -9.59
N LYS A 58 1.33 1.82 -10.80
CA LYS A 58 1.35 0.92 -11.96
C LYS A 58 2.72 0.87 -12.66
N SER A 59 3.55 1.87 -12.41
CA SER A 59 4.87 2.02 -13.03
C SER A 59 5.76 2.92 -12.18
N LEU A 60 7.07 2.78 -12.36
CA LEU A 60 8.10 3.67 -11.80
C LEU A 60 8.76 4.45 -12.94
N LEU A 61 8.66 5.77 -12.91
CA LEU A 61 9.40 6.64 -13.83
C LEU A 61 10.54 7.28 -13.06
N LEU A 62 11.75 7.25 -13.61
CA LEU A 62 12.98 7.76 -13.00
C LEU A 62 13.57 8.86 -13.88
N SER A 63 14.09 9.92 -13.27
CA SER A 63 14.87 10.94 -13.97
C SER A 63 15.99 11.45 -13.07
N GLY A 64 17.16 11.73 -13.62
CA GLY A 64 18.33 12.14 -12.84
C GLY A 64 19.63 11.60 -13.43
N PRO A 65 20.70 11.53 -12.62
CA PRO A 65 21.98 10.99 -13.05
C PRO A 65 21.85 9.54 -13.54
N ALA A 66 22.41 9.25 -14.72
CA ALA A 66 22.26 7.99 -15.44
C ALA A 66 22.65 6.77 -14.60
N LYS A 67 23.82 6.81 -13.94
CA LYS A 67 24.33 5.73 -13.08
C LYS A 67 23.36 5.41 -11.94
N ILE A 68 22.72 6.41 -11.35
CA ILE A 68 21.75 6.20 -10.27
C ILE A 68 20.44 5.63 -10.83
N CYS A 69 19.91 6.22 -11.92
CA CYS A 69 18.67 5.75 -12.54
C CYS A 69 18.79 4.33 -13.10
N GLU A 70 19.92 3.99 -13.72
CA GLU A 70 20.19 2.64 -14.25
C GLU A 70 20.34 1.62 -13.12
N ALA A 71 21.04 1.97 -12.03
CA ALA A 71 21.14 1.11 -10.87
C ALA A 71 19.76 0.86 -10.25
N LEU A 72 18.94 1.90 -10.06
CA LEU A 72 17.57 1.76 -9.56
C LEU A 72 16.70 0.92 -10.50
N ALA A 73 16.79 1.14 -11.82
CA ALA A 73 16.04 0.35 -12.80
C ALA A 73 16.42 -1.13 -12.78
N LYS A 74 17.70 -1.44 -12.52
CA LYS A 74 18.17 -2.81 -12.31
C LYS A 74 17.62 -3.42 -11.01
N GLU A 75 17.61 -2.67 -9.91
CA GLU A 75 17.10 -3.16 -8.63
C GLU A 75 15.57 -3.34 -8.65
N TYR A 76 14.83 -2.50 -9.36
CA TYR A 76 13.40 -2.65 -9.65
C TYR A 76 13.16 -3.49 -10.91
N SER A 77 13.73 -4.68 -10.94
CA SER A 77 13.52 -5.65 -12.03
C SER A 77 13.13 -7.03 -11.45
N PRO A 78 12.66 -7.98 -12.29
CA PRO A 78 12.31 -9.32 -11.83
C PRO A 78 13.45 -10.09 -11.15
N SER A 79 14.71 -9.68 -11.33
CA SER A 79 15.89 -10.28 -10.70
C SER A 79 16.65 -9.31 -9.78
N GLY A 80 16.09 -8.14 -9.49
CA GLY A 80 16.70 -7.13 -8.62
C GLY A 80 16.26 -7.27 -7.15
N MET A 81 16.82 -6.44 -6.27
CA MET A 81 16.49 -6.43 -4.85
C MET A 81 14.99 -6.19 -4.58
N TYR A 82 14.32 -5.40 -5.43
CA TYR A 82 12.90 -5.05 -5.30
C TYR A 82 11.99 -5.88 -6.23
N ALA A 83 12.39 -7.10 -6.57
CA ALA A 83 11.59 -8.00 -7.41
C ALA A 83 10.22 -8.33 -6.81
N PHE A 84 10.11 -8.32 -5.47
CA PHE A 84 8.84 -8.53 -4.78
C PHE A 84 7.86 -7.39 -5.06
N GLU A 85 8.32 -6.14 -5.02
CA GLU A 85 7.51 -4.96 -5.36
C GLU A 85 7.03 -5.04 -6.81
N VAL A 86 7.95 -5.34 -7.75
CA VAL A 86 7.64 -5.42 -9.19
C VAL A 86 6.59 -6.50 -9.49
N SER A 87 6.67 -7.65 -8.81
CA SER A 87 5.70 -8.75 -9.00
C SER A 87 4.37 -8.54 -8.25
N SER A 88 4.40 -7.81 -7.13
CA SER A 88 3.20 -7.59 -6.30
C SER A 88 2.35 -6.42 -6.78
N MET A 89 2.97 -5.34 -7.27
CA MET A 89 2.24 -4.09 -7.58
C MET A 89 1.11 -4.21 -8.60
N PRO A 90 1.20 -5.03 -9.67
CA PRO A 90 0.07 -5.26 -10.57
C PRO A 90 -1.20 -5.72 -9.85
N ASN A 91 -1.06 -6.66 -8.90
CA ASN A 91 -2.17 -7.16 -8.09
C ASN A 91 -2.70 -6.09 -7.14
N VAL A 92 -1.80 -5.39 -6.44
CA VAL A 92 -2.16 -4.32 -5.51
C VAL A 92 -2.86 -3.16 -6.22
N CYS A 93 -2.47 -2.84 -7.46
CA CYS A 93 -3.09 -1.81 -8.29
C CYS A 93 -4.41 -2.22 -8.93
N GLY A 94 -4.82 -3.49 -8.83
CA GLY A 94 -6.00 -4.02 -9.53
C GLY A 94 -5.80 -4.17 -11.03
N THR A 95 -4.55 -4.25 -11.50
CA THR A 95 -4.17 -4.48 -12.90
C THR A 95 -3.25 -5.70 -13.03
N PRO A 96 -3.68 -6.91 -12.59
CA PRO A 96 -2.82 -8.10 -12.56
C PRO A 96 -2.23 -8.47 -13.93
N GLU A 97 -2.91 -8.09 -15.01
CA GLU A 97 -2.53 -8.45 -16.38
C GLU A 97 -1.54 -7.46 -17.01
N GLU A 98 -1.27 -6.34 -16.34
CA GLU A 98 -0.30 -5.34 -16.76
C GLU A 98 0.97 -5.46 -15.90
N PRO A 99 2.15 -5.72 -16.48
CA PRO A 99 3.37 -5.78 -15.70
C PRO A 99 3.73 -4.40 -15.13
N PHE A 100 4.34 -4.38 -13.95
CA PHE A 100 4.90 -3.15 -13.39
C PHE A 100 6.11 -2.71 -14.23
N VAL A 101 6.02 -1.52 -14.83
CA VAL A 101 7.06 -1.04 -15.76
C VAL A 101 7.95 0.01 -15.10
N VAL A 102 9.26 -0.15 -15.22
CA VAL A 102 10.25 0.85 -14.84
C VAL A 102 10.80 1.54 -16.08
N LYS A 103 10.84 2.87 -16.10
CA LYS A 103 11.39 3.66 -17.23
C LYS A 103 12.27 4.79 -16.72
N VAL A 104 13.42 4.97 -17.35
CA VAL A 104 14.21 6.21 -17.22
C VAL A 104 13.72 7.18 -18.28
N VAL A 105 13.32 8.38 -17.87
CA VAL A 105 12.72 9.40 -18.74
C VAL A 105 13.35 10.77 -18.49
N PRO A 106 13.29 11.69 -19.47
CA PRO A 106 13.65 13.10 -19.24
C PRO A 106 12.76 13.72 -18.15
N ALA A 107 13.29 14.71 -17.43
CA ALA A 107 12.55 15.37 -16.34
C ALA A 107 11.23 16.02 -16.82
N SER A 108 11.18 16.44 -18.09
CA SER A 108 9.97 16.99 -18.73
C SER A 108 8.84 15.97 -18.91
N GLU A 109 9.13 14.67 -18.84
CA GLU A 109 8.16 13.59 -18.99
C GLU A 109 7.69 13.04 -17.64
N LEU A 110 8.27 13.48 -16.51
CA LEU A 110 7.77 13.11 -15.18
C LEU A 110 6.41 13.80 -14.93
N PRO A 111 5.33 13.04 -14.71
CA PRO A 111 4.04 13.64 -14.36
C PRO A 111 4.14 14.35 -13.01
N PRO A 112 3.56 15.56 -12.87
CA PRO A 112 3.60 16.29 -11.61
C PRO A 112 2.84 15.55 -10.51
N ALA A 113 3.22 15.81 -9.26
CA ALA A 113 2.49 15.33 -8.09
C ALA A 113 1.01 15.71 -8.18
N LYS A 114 0.14 14.71 -8.06
CA LYS A 114 -1.30 14.88 -8.03
C LYS A 114 -1.89 13.85 -7.09
N ASP A 115 -2.40 14.30 -5.96
CA ASP A 115 -3.14 13.46 -5.03
C ASP A 115 -4.63 13.82 -5.09
N MET A 116 -5.49 12.80 -5.17
CA MET A 116 -6.94 12.96 -5.06
C MET A 116 -7.38 12.45 -3.69
N PRO A 117 -7.34 13.29 -2.64
CA PRO A 117 -7.65 12.87 -1.29
C PRO A 117 -9.09 12.34 -1.21
N GLN A 118 -9.24 11.14 -0.67
CA GLN A 118 -10.56 10.61 -0.31
C GLN A 118 -10.98 11.23 1.02
N VAL A 119 -12.11 11.93 1.02
CA VAL A 119 -12.66 12.49 2.26
C VAL A 119 -13.34 11.38 3.04
N CYS A 120 -12.66 10.86 4.06
CA CYS A 120 -13.28 9.96 5.03
C CYS A 120 -14.31 10.74 5.88
N GLY A 121 -15.54 10.22 5.97
CA GLY A 121 -16.57 10.80 6.83
C GLY A 121 -16.18 10.76 8.30
N LYS A 122 -16.44 11.85 9.04
CA LYS A 122 -16.14 11.97 10.49
C LYS A 122 -17.25 11.46 11.40
N LYS A 123 -18.41 11.08 10.84
CA LYS A 123 -19.53 10.57 11.62
C LYS A 123 -19.35 9.07 11.86
N ALA A 124 -19.33 8.69 13.13
CA ALA A 124 -19.21 7.30 13.59
C ALA A 124 -20.58 6.67 13.90
N ASP A 125 -21.67 7.28 13.42
CA ASP A 125 -23.03 6.79 13.55
C ASP A 125 -23.27 5.51 12.72
N GLY A 126 -24.28 4.74 13.12
CA GLY A 126 -24.67 3.49 12.50
C GLY A 126 -23.90 2.28 13.02
N CYS A 127 -24.05 1.16 12.31
CA CYS A 127 -23.43 -0.12 12.68
C CYS A 127 -22.16 -0.35 11.84
N ARG A 128 -21.12 -0.92 12.43
CA ARG A 128 -19.87 -1.28 11.75
C ARG A 128 -19.45 -2.66 12.20
N LEU A 129 -18.92 -3.42 11.27
CA LEU A 129 -18.34 -4.74 11.53
C LEU A 129 -16.92 -4.73 10.98
N ALA A 130 -15.96 -4.97 11.85
CA ALA A 130 -14.55 -5.06 11.51
C ALA A 130 -14.04 -6.45 11.83
N PHE A 131 -13.06 -6.89 11.04
CA PHE A 131 -12.33 -8.12 11.29
C PHE A 131 -10.87 -7.93 10.90
N ASP A 132 -10.01 -8.65 11.61
CA ASP A 132 -8.56 -8.71 11.38
C ASP A 132 -8.15 -10.18 11.36
N LEU A 133 -7.39 -10.57 10.33
CA LEU A 133 -6.97 -11.94 10.10
C LEU A 133 -5.49 -12.05 10.45
N GLY A 134 -5.21 -12.44 11.69
CA GLY A 134 -3.86 -12.72 12.16
C GLY A 134 -3.43 -14.15 11.86
N LYS A 135 -2.15 -14.43 12.09
CA LYS A 135 -1.60 -15.80 11.96
C LYS A 135 -2.24 -16.78 12.95
N SER A 136 -2.55 -16.31 14.16
CA SER A 136 -3.06 -17.11 15.28
C SER A 136 -4.58 -17.05 15.44
N ASP A 137 -5.20 -15.95 15.02
CA ASP A 137 -6.57 -15.64 15.37
C ASP A 137 -7.29 -14.81 14.30
N ILE A 138 -8.61 -14.90 14.33
CA ILE A 138 -9.56 -14.03 13.65
C ILE A 138 -10.14 -13.12 14.72
N LYS A 139 -9.80 -11.83 14.68
CA LYS A 139 -10.43 -10.82 15.55
C LYS A 139 -11.65 -10.27 14.85
N THR A 140 -12.75 -10.15 15.58
CA THR A 140 -14.00 -9.55 15.08
C THR A 140 -14.54 -8.54 16.08
N VAL A 141 -14.94 -7.37 15.59
CA VAL A 141 -15.45 -6.27 16.40
C VAL A 141 -16.73 -5.72 15.76
N ALA A 142 -17.79 -5.61 16.54
CA ALA A 142 -19.01 -4.91 16.13
C ALA A 142 -19.13 -3.60 16.91
N VAL A 143 -19.39 -2.52 16.19
CA VAL A 143 -19.55 -1.17 16.75
C VAL A 143 -20.91 -0.62 16.36
N LYS A 144 -21.59 0.02 17.29
CA LYS A 144 -22.84 0.75 17.05
C LYS A 144 -22.71 2.17 17.60
N ASP A 145 -22.92 3.16 16.74
CA ASP A 145 -22.92 4.59 17.10
C ASP A 145 -21.64 5.02 17.87
N GLY A 146 -20.50 4.44 17.52
CA GLY A 146 -19.20 4.68 18.14
C GLY A 146 -18.88 3.80 19.35
N GLU A 147 -19.81 2.98 19.83
CA GLU A 147 -19.62 2.08 20.97
C GLU A 147 -19.38 0.63 20.52
N VAL A 148 -18.39 -0.04 21.12
CA VAL A 148 -18.11 -1.45 20.86
C VAL A 148 -19.17 -2.30 21.56
N VAL A 149 -19.97 -3.03 20.78
CA VAL A 149 -21.01 -3.92 21.30
C VAL A 149 -20.61 -5.41 21.25
N TYR A 150 -19.54 -5.73 20.51
CA TYR A 150 -18.94 -7.06 20.46
C TYR A 150 -17.46 -6.97 20.13
N SER A 151 -16.64 -7.78 20.80
CA SER A 151 -15.22 -7.96 20.48
C SER A 151 -14.83 -9.38 20.85
N LYS A 152 -14.29 -10.14 19.89
CA LYS A 152 -13.83 -11.51 20.11
C LYS A 152 -12.66 -11.86 19.22
N GLU A 153 -11.73 -12.61 19.78
CA GLU A 153 -10.65 -13.28 19.05
C GLU A 153 -10.98 -14.78 18.98
N THR A 154 -10.88 -15.36 17.79
CA THR A 154 -11.16 -16.78 17.55
C THR A 154 -9.92 -17.41 16.95
N GLU A 155 -9.32 -18.36 17.66
CA GLU A 155 -8.15 -19.09 17.15
C GLU A 155 -8.49 -19.84 15.85
N TRP A 156 -7.52 -19.89 14.94
CA TRP A 156 -7.61 -20.65 13.70
C TRP A 156 -6.23 -21.11 13.25
N ASP A 157 -6.18 -22.02 12.29
CA ASP A 157 -4.95 -22.48 11.66
C ASP A 157 -4.82 -21.84 10.26
N VAL A 158 -4.03 -20.77 10.16
CA VAL A 158 -3.76 -20.10 8.88
C VAL A 158 -3.02 -21.01 7.89
N THR A 159 -2.37 -22.08 8.36
CA THR A 159 -1.61 -23.01 7.50
C THR A 159 -2.45 -24.14 6.93
N ASN A 160 -3.72 -24.22 7.33
CA ASN A 160 -4.65 -25.22 6.81
C ASN A 160 -4.74 -25.11 5.26
N PRO A 161 -4.53 -26.18 4.49
CA PRO A 161 -4.53 -26.10 3.04
C PRO A 161 -5.94 -26.00 2.43
N ASP A 162 -7.00 -26.24 3.22
CA ASP A 162 -8.37 -26.24 2.74
C ASP A 162 -8.95 -24.81 2.67
N PRO A 163 -9.27 -24.26 1.48
CA PRO A 163 -9.89 -22.95 1.37
C PRO A 163 -11.29 -22.88 2.00
N ASP A 164 -12.02 -23.99 2.07
CA ASP A 164 -13.35 -24.02 2.68
C ASP A 164 -13.29 -23.88 4.21
N TYR A 165 -12.23 -24.41 4.83
CA TYR A 165 -11.94 -24.19 6.24
C TYR A 165 -11.80 -22.69 6.54
N HIS A 166 -10.97 -21.98 5.78
CA HIS A 166 -10.73 -20.54 5.95
C HIS A 166 -12.00 -19.74 5.75
N PHE A 167 -12.71 -20.03 4.65
CA PHE A 167 -13.97 -19.37 4.36
C PHE A 167 -14.98 -19.55 5.50
N LYS A 168 -15.12 -20.79 6.01
CA LYS A 168 -16.05 -21.08 7.10
C LYS A 168 -15.64 -20.40 8.40
N ALA A 169 -14.37 -20.46 8.78
CA ALA A 169 -13.86 -19.86 10.01
C ALA A 169 -14.12 -18.34 10.05
N VAL A 170 -13.77 -17.64 8.97
CA VAL A 170 -14.00 -16.20 8.83
C VAL A 170 -15.50 -15.87 8.83
N THR A 171 -16.29 -16.61 8.05
CA THR A 171 -17.73 -16.34 7.91
C THR A 171 -18.49 -16.58 9.22
N ASP A 172 -18.12 -17.61 9.99
CA ASP A 172 -18.77 -17.93 11.25
C ASP A 172 -18.42 -16.90 12.35
N ALA A 173 -17.16 -16.46 12.43
CA ALA A 173 -16.76 -15.38 13.34
C ALA A 173 -17.54 -14.07 13.02
N LEU A 174 -17.67 -13.73 11.74
CA LEU A 174 -18.43 -12.56 11.29
C LEU A 174 -19.93 -12.66 11.60
N LYS A 175 -20.54 -13.85 11.43
CA LYS A 175 -21.95 -14.07 11.77
C LYS A 175 -22.21 -13.82 13.26
N LEU A 176 -21.36 -14.35 14.13
CA LEU A 176 -21.48 -14.15 15.58
C LEU A 176 -21.42 -12.67 15.96
N ALA A 177 -20.46 -11.93 15.41
CA ALA A 177 -20.36 -10.50 15.65
C ALA A 177 -21.60 -9.74 15.12
N LYS A 178 -22.11 -10.11 13.94
CA LYS A 178 -23.29 -9.50 13.32
C LYS A 178 -24.56 -9.67 14.17
N GLU A 179 -24.73 -10.78 14.88
CA GLU A 179 -25.92 -11.03 15.72
C GLU A 179 -26.10 -9.99 16.83
N THR A 180 -25.03 -9.32 17.24
CA THR A 180 -25.08 -8.24 18.24
C THR A 180 -25.57 -6.90 17.70
N LEU A 181 -25.62 -6.75 16.36
CA LEU A 181 -26.08 -5.54 15.70
C LEU A 181 -27.59 -5.62 15.42
N PRO A 182 -28.32 -4.50 15.48
CA PRO A 182 -29.71 -4.47 15.03
C PRO A 182 -29.81 -4.95 13.58
N LYS A 183 -30.95 -5.55 13.19
CA LYS A 183 -31.21 -6.13 11.85
C LYS A 183 -31.17 -5.05 10.74
N ALA A 184 -29.99 -4.52 10.45
CA ALA A 184 -29.71 -3.60 9.37
C ALA A 184 -28.89 -4.30 8.28
N ARG A 185 -29.07 -3.88 7.04
CA ARG A 185 -28.37 -4.46 5.87
C ARG A 185 -26.86 -4.19 5.99
N ILE A 186 -26.04 -5.22 5.82
CA ILE A 186 -24.60 -5.04 5.56
C ILE A 186 -24.46 -4.54 4.13
N GLY A 187 -23.82 -3.39 3.90
CA GLY A 187 -23.63 -2.87 2.56
C GLY A 187 -22.53 -1.82 2.48
N SER A 188 -21.70 -1.93 1.45
CA SER A 188 -20.43 -1.21 1.26
C SER A 188 -20.54 0.22 0.72
N ARG A 189 -21.67 0.92 0.90
CA ARG A 189 -21.82 2.32 0.43
C ARG A 189 -22.49 3.23 1.44
N SER A 190 -21.81 4.37 1.67
CA SER A 190 -22.26 5.53 2.44
C SER A 190 -23.71 5.89 2.12
N GLY A 191 -24.56 5.86 3.14
CA GLY A 191 -25.99 6.12 3.01
C GLY A 191 -26.76 5.55 4.19
N ASN A 192 -26.81 6.37 5.25
CA ASN A 192 -27.64 6.39 6.47
C ASN A 192 -28.15 5.14 7.20
N HIS A 193 -28.18 3.92 6.66
CA HIS A 193 -28.70 2.73 7.39
C HIS A 193 -28.02 1.42 6.96
N ARG A 194 -26.68 1.39 6.83
CA ARG A 194 -25.95 0.18 6.42
C ARG A 194 -24.67 -0.07 7.20
N CYS A 195 -24.38 -1.35 7.46
CA CYS A 195 -23.12 -1.75 8.11
C CYS A 195 -21.94 -1.62 7.14
N HIS A 196 -20.89 -0.91 7.56
CA HIS A 196 -19.61 -0.84 6.84
C HIS A 196 -18.67 -1.97 7.30
N PHE A 197 -18.02 -2.61 6.32
CA PHE A 197 -16.98 -3.61 6.53
C PHE A 197 -15.63 -2.89 6.50
N LEU A 198 -14.86 -2.95 7.60
CA LEU A 198 -13.44 -2.61 7.59
C LEU A 198 -12.66 -3.91 7.67
N GLY A 199 -12.02 -4.30 6.57
CA GLY A 199 -10.93 -5.27 6.60
C GLY A 199 -9.65 -4.50 6.92
N LEU A 200 -9.08 -4.74 8.10
CA LEU A 200 -7.72 -4.35 8.39
C LEU A 200 -6.86 -5.57 8.05
N PHE A 201 -6.05 -5.47 7.00
CA PHE A 201 -4.98 -6.45 6.76
C PHE A 201 -3.75 -5.97 7.50
N GLY A 202 -3.59 -6.40 8.75
CA GLY A 202 -2.34 -6.22 9.48
C GLY A 202 -1.31 -7.22 8.97
N TRP A 203 -0.34 -6.75 8.18
CA TRP A 203 0.90 -7.51 7.98
C TRP A 203 1.78 -7.28 9.21
N THR A 204 1.83 -8.28 10.10
CA THR A 204 2.87 -8.41 11.13
C THR A 204 3.73 -9.63 10.84
#